data_AF-A0A6G0WDY2-F1
#
_entry.id   AF-A0A6G0WDY2-F1
#
_cell.length_a   1.000
_cell.length_b   1.000
_cell.length_c   1.000
_cell.angle_alpha   90.00
_cell.angle_beta   90.00
_cell.angle_gamma   90.00
#
_symmetry.space_group_name_H-M   'P 1'
#
loop_
_entity.id
_entity.type
_entity.pdbx_description
1 polymer ?
#
loop_
_entity_poly.entity_id
_entity_poly.type
_entity_poly.pdbx_seq_one_letter_code
_entity_poly.pdbx_strand_id
1 'polypeptide(L)'
;MKIVAAILAMTLGFAQANTEAAESANAVEASPPATNNGVSSYNWCGKRKWIALTFDDWWPSPAIDDILADLAANNMKASFFLAPGMSSPDANICAKIKKVLAAGHSLNSHSYTHPRFPQISAAQRATELKNVENVVYNQCGVAAGTMKQFRPPNGDLNKAIALEVNKAGYTVISWTYDPMDWDSSNNQLSSVWPRSQQLFSKLPAGSSAVILHHTWAYTASGTKGLIANYKNFFAPLGYQFVTVDQCFDACRADGNCKLSGFGPGVYDN
;
A
#
# COMPACT_ATOMS: atom_id res chain seq x y z
N MET A 1 -62.00 -24.67 -52.79
CA MET A 1 -62.64 -25.34 -51.63
C MET A 1 -61.71 -26.46 -51.16
N LYS A 2 -61.19 -26.37 -49.91
CA LYS A 2 -60.42 -27.38 -49.12
C LYS A 2 -59.05 -27.83 -49.69
N ILE A 3 -57.91 -27.40 -49.12
CA ILE A 3 -57.18 -27.87 -47.91
C ILE A 3 -56.75 -29.35 -48.00
N VAL A 4 -55.43 -29.62 -48.03
CA VAL A 4 -54.66 -30.68 -47.30
C VAL A 4 -53.16 -30.31 -47.43
N ALA A 5 -52.52 -29.75 -46.39
CA ALA A 5 -51.68 -30.39 -45.36
C ALA A 5 -50.29 -30.90 -45.85
N ALA A 6 -49.23 -30.20 -45.45
CA ALA A 6 -47.85 -30.66 -45.54
C ALA A 6 -47.30 -30.91 -44.14
N ILE A 7 -46.75 -32.10 -43.96
CA ILE A 7 -46.28 -32.70 -42.70
C ILE A 7 -44.97 -32.03 -42.26
N LEU A 8 -44.95 -31.57 -41.00
CA LEU A 8 -43.80 -30.99 -40.33
C LEU A 8 -42.94 -32.12 -39.72
N ALA A 9 -41.71 -32.28 -40.20
CA ALA A 9 -40.73 -33.20 -39.59
C ALA A 9 -40.03 -32.51 -38.42
N MET A 10 -40.25 -33.03 -37.21
CA MET A 10 -39.50 -32.66 -35.99
C MET A 10 -38.14 -33.36 -35.99
N THR A 11 -37.05 -32.59 -36.11
CA THR A 11 -35.71 -33.06 -35.77
C THR A 11 -35.43 -32.73 -34.30
N LEU A 12 -35.34 -33.77 -33.47
CA LEU A 12 -34.84 -33.73 -32.09
C LEU A 12 -33.33 -33.42 -32.10
N GLY A 13 -32.96 -32.23 -31.63
CA GLY A 13 -31.57 -31.89 -31.34
C GLY A 13 -31.17 -32.44 -29.97
N PHE A 14 -30.21 -33.35 -29.94
CA PHE A 14 -29.54 -33.75 -28.70
C PHE A 14 -28.57 -32.65 -28.28
N ALA A 15 -28.85 -31.99 -27.15
CA ALA A 15 -27.90 -31.09 -26.49
C ALA A 15 -26.87 -31.94 -25.73
N GLN A 16 -25.61 -31.92 -26.15
CA GLN A 16 -24.49 -32.44 -25.36
C GLN A 16 -24.25 -31.50 -24.18
N ALA A 17 -24.46 -32.00 -22.97
CA ALA A 17 -24.03 -31.35 -21.74
C ALA A 17 -22.50 -31.47 -21.63
N ASN A 18 -21.79 -30.35 -21.80
CA ASN A 18 -20.39 -30.25 -21.45
C ASN A 18 -20.28 -30.14 -19.92
N THR A 19 -19.89 -31.23 -19.28
CA THR A 19 -19.42 -31.22 -17.89
C THR A 19 -17.96 -30.77 -17.87
N GLU A 20 -17.72 -29.48 -17.64
CA GLU A 20 -16.40 -29.00 -17.24
C GLU A 20 -16.22 -29.29 -15.75
N ALA A 21 -15.25 -30.17 -15.48
CA ALA A 21 -14.81 -30.51 -14.14
C ALA A 21 -14.25 -29.26 -13.46
N ALA A 22 -14.72 -29.00 -12.23
CA ALA A 22 -14.20 -27.96 -11.37
C ALA A 22 -12.71 -28.22 -11.07
N GLU A 23 -11.84 -27.41 -11.65
CA GLU A 23 -10.42 -27.38 -11.35
C GLU A 23 -10.24 -26.73 -9.97
N SER A 24 -9.75 -27.49 -9.00
CA SER A 24 -9.54 -26.98 -7.64
C SER A 24 -8.46 -25.90 -7.66
N ALA A 25 -8.82 -24.68 -7.24
CA ALA A 25 -7.88 -23.59 -7.05
C ALA A 25 -6.86 -23.98 -5.97
N ASN A 26 -5.69 -24.43 -6.40
CA ASN A 26 -4.55 -24.59 -5.53
C ASN A 26 -4.06 -23.18 -5.19
N ALA A 27 -4.22 -22.77 -3.93
CA ALA A 27 -3.71 -21.49 -3.45
C ALA A 27 -2.19 -21.50 -3.65
N VAL A 28 -1.70 -20.64 -4.53
CA VAL A 28 -0.26 -20.40 -4.66
C VAL A 28 0.16 -19.73 -3.35
N GLU A 29 0.73 -20.50 -2.43
CA GLU A 29 1.41 -19.94 -1.27
C GLU A 29 2.51 -19.00 -1.79
N ALA A 30 2.31 -17.70 -1.60
CA ALA A 30 3.33 -16.72 -1.93
C ALA A 30 4.58 -17.08 -1.12
N SER A 31 5.65 -17.47 -1.81
CA SER A 31 6.94 -17.71 -1.15
C SER A 31 7.33 -16.44 -0.38
N PRO A 32 7.82 -16.56 0.87
CA PRO A 32 8.26 -15.39 1.62
C PRO A 32 9.32 -14.63 0.82
N PRO A 33 9.36 -13.28 0.90
CA PRO A 33 10.33 -12.49 0.15
C PRO A 33 11.74 -13.00 0.44
N ALA A 34 12.47 -13.41 -0.59
CA ALA A 34 13.83 -13.95 -0.46
C ALA A 34 14.72 -12.98 0.32
N THR A 35 15.29 -13.44 1.44
CA THR A 35 16.33 -12.73 2.20
C THR A 35 17.64 -13.51 2.13
N ASN A 36 18.75 -12.80 1.99
CA ASN A 36 20.07 -13.37 2.22
C ASN A 36 20.33 -13.29 3.74
N ASN A 37 19.89 -14.31 4.48
CA ASN A 37 20.19 -14.50 5.91
C ASN A 37 19.59 -13.47 6.91
N GLY A 38 18.49 -12.79 6.57
CA GLY A 38 18.00 -11.63 7.34
C GLY A 38 16.48 -11.44 7.42
N VAL A 39 16.11 -10.25 7.91
CA VAL A 39 14.73 -9.74 7.96
C VAL A 39 14.47 -8.99 6.64
N SER A 40 13.37 -9.27 5.96
CA SER A 40 12.96 -8.48 4.79
C SER A 40 12.37 -7.17 5.27
N SER A 41 13.22 -6.14 5.31
CA SER A 41 12.79 -4.78 5.61
C SER A 41 13.57 -3.74 4.83
N TYR A 42 12.93 -2.61 4.52
CA TYR A 42 13.59 -1.49 3.84
C TYR A 42 13.04 -0.11 4.24
N ASN A 43 13.83 0.93 3.98
CA ASN A 43 13.43 2.34 4.14
C ASN A 43 13.78 3.20 2.92
N TRP A 44 14.26 2.60 1.83
CA TRP A 44 14.90 3.31 0.73
C TRP A 44 14.79 2.54 -0.59
N CYS A 45 14.76 3.27 -1.70
CA CYS A 45 14.66 2.69 -3.05
C CYS A 45 16.03 2.63 -3.75
N GLY A 46 17.16 2.56 -3.04
CA GLY A 46 18.49 2.59 -3.69
C GLY A 46 18.93 3.98 -4.20
N LYS A 47 20.15 4.07 -4.74
CA LYS A 47 20.79 5.34 -5.16
C LYS A 47 20.27 5.80 -6.52
N ARG A 48 19.06 6.35 -6.52
CA ARG A 48 18.35 6.82 -7.70
C ARG A 48 17.41 7.96 -7.34
N LYS A 49 17.04 8.77 -8.33
CA LYS A 49 16.16 9.92 -8.15
C LYS A 49 14.68 9.51 -8.09
N TRP A 50 14.29 8.72 -7.09
CA TRP A 50 12.91 8.26 -6.90
C TRP A 50 12.32 8.75 -5.57
N ILE A 51 11.07 9.17 -5.59
CA ILE A 51 10.29 9.53 -4.41
C ILE A 51 9.09 8.58 -4.31
N ALA A 52 8.98 7.86 -3.20
CA ALA A 52 7.81 7.07 -2.84
C ALA A 52 7.02 7.84 -1.78
N LEU A 53 5.94 8.51 -2.19
CA LEU A 53 4.99 9.10 -1.26
C LEU A 53 4.11 8.00 -0.67
N THR A 54 3.98 7.99 0.66
CA THR A 54 3.22 6.97 1.38
C THR A 54 2.24 7.60 2.34
N PHE A 55 1.02 7.06 2.43
CA PHE A 55 -0.04 7.57 3.29
C PHE A 55 -0.60 6.47 4.20
N ASP A 56 -0.50 6.66 5.50
CA ASP A 56 -0.96 5.74 6.55
C ASP A 56 -2.35 6.15 7.07
N ASP A 57 -2.92 5.30 7.93
CA ASP A 57 -4.13 5.58 8.73
C ASP A 57 -5.35 6.02 7.93
N TRP A 58 -5.73 5.23 6.92
CA TRP A 58 -6.91 5.51 6.10
C TRP A 58 -8.09 6.01 6.92
N TRP A 59 -8.42 7.28 6.71
CA TRP A 59 -9.51 7.96 7.39
C TRP A 59 -10.76 7.98 6.49
N PRO A 60 -11.97 7.97 7.08
CA PRO A 60 -13.19 8.17 6.33
C PRO A 60 -13.16 9.44 5.46
N SER A 61 -14.06 9.48 4.48
CA SER A 61 -14.17 10.55 3.46
C SER A 61 -14.13 11.95 4.09
N PRO A 62 -13.48 12.96 3.47
CA PRO A 62 -13.05 13.03 2.05
C PRO A 62 -11.57 12.77 1.75
N ALA A 63 -10.74 12.45 2.75
CA ALA A 63 -9.28 12.43 2.62
C ALA A 63 -8.74 11.64 1.40
N ILE A 64 -9.17 10.38 1.23
CA ILE A 64 -8.69 9.53 0.12
C ILE A 64 -9.04 10.12 -1.25
N ASP A 65 -10.27 10.60 -1.44
CA ASP A 65 -10.70 11.15 -2.73
C ASP A 65 -9.93 12.45 -3.05
N ASP A 66 -9.66 13.29 -2.04
CA ASP A 66 -8.83 14.50 -2.18
C ASP A 66 -7.38 14.16 -2.56
N ILE A 67 -6.77 13.18 -1.89
CA ILE A 67 -5.41 12.71 -2.22
C ILE A 67 -5.36 12.19 -3.66
N LEU A 68 -6.32 11.35 -4.06
CA LEU A 68 -6.36 10.75 -5.40
C LEU A 68 -6.53 11.82 -6.49
N ALA A 69 -7.37 12.83 -6.25
CA ALA A 69 -7.55 13.94 -7.18
C ALA A 69 -6.24 14.71 -7.40
N ASP A 70 -5.53 15.04 -6.30
CA ASP A 70 -4.25 15.76 -6.38
C ASP A 70 -3.13 14.92 -7.01
N LEU A 71 -3.08 13.61 -6.73
CA LEU A 71 -2.13 12.69 -7.38
C LEU A 71 -2.38 12.61 -8.89
N ALA A 72 -3.64 12.51 -9.31
CA ALA A 72 -4.01 12.49 -10.72
C ALA A 72 -3.65 13.80 -11.43
N ALA A 73 -3.98 14.95 -10.83
CA ALA A 73 -3.67 16.27 -11.36
C ALA A 73 -2.17 16.50 -11.57
N ASN A 74 -1.32 15.87 -10.74
CA ASN A 74 0.14 16.00 -10.82
C ASN A 74 0.83 14.84 -11.55
N ASN A 75 0.06 13.87 -12.08
CA ASN A 75 0.55 12.64 -12.70
C ASN A 75 1.59 11.93 -11.80
N MET A 76 1.18 11.64 -10.57
CA MET A 76 2.01 10.99 -9.55
C MET A 76 1.39 9.68 -9.11
N LYS A 77 2.24 8.72 -8.74
CA LYS A 77 1.83 7.52 -8.00
C LYS A 77 2.26 7.63 -6.55
N ALA A 78 1.50 7.00 -5.67
CA ALA A 78 1.73 6.94 -4.23
C ALA A 78 1.33 5.55 -3.72
N SER A 79 1.56 5.35 -2.43
CA SER A 79 1.29 4.09 -1.75
C SER A 79 0.49 4.32 -0.49
N PHE A 80 -0.37 3.39 -0.15
CA PHE A 80 -1.39 3.57 0.86
C PHE A 80 -1.35 2.40 1.85
N PHE A 81 -1.25 2.70 3.15
CA PHE A 81 -1.21 1.71 4.23
C PHE A 81 -2.51 1.76 5.03
N LEU A 82 -3.31 0.70 4.92
CA LEU A 82 -4.68 0.64 5.40
C LEU A 82 -4.76 0.02 6.80
N ALA A 83 -5.40 0.75 7.73
CA ALA A 83 -5.81 0.27 9.06
C ALA A 83 -7.35 0.37 9.22
N PRO A 84 -8.12 -0.60 8.71
CA PRO A 84 -9.57 -0.45 8.53
C PRO A 84 -10.37 -0.48 9.83
N GLY A 85 -9.81 -0.99 10.92
CA GLY A 85 -10.41 -1.03 12.26
C GLY A 85 -9.94 0.09 13.19
N MET A 86 -9.10 1.02 12.72
CA MET A 86 -8.58 2.13 13.53
C MET A 86 -9.62 3.23 13.74
N SER A 87 -10.51 3.45 12.78
CA SER A 87 -11.53 4.50 12.81
C SER A 87 -12.94 3.90 12.69
N SER A 88 -13.96 4.75 12.79
CA SER A 88 -15.35 4.33 12.60
C SER A 88 -15.52 3.61 11.25
N PRO A 89 -16.34 2.56 11.18
CA PRO A 89 -16.54 1.79 9.95
C PRO A 89 -16.86 2.69 8.74
N ASP A 90 -16.05 2.57 7.69
CA ASP A 90 -16.28 3.27 6.43
C ASP A 90 -17.07 2.39 5.47
N ALA A 91 -18.35 2.68 5.30
CA ALA A 91 -19.23 1.94 4.39
C ALA A 91 -18.74 1.94 2.92
N ASN A 92 -17.88 2.89 2.55
CA ASN A 92 -17.33 3.02 1.19
C ASN A 92 -15.91 2.45 1.05
N ILE A 93 -15.37 1.76 2.05
CA ILE A 93 -13.99 1.27 2.06
C ILE A 93 -13.67 0.43 0.81
N CYS A 94 -14.54 -0.49 0.41
CA CYS A 94 -14.30 -1.33 -0.75
C CYS A 94 -14.28 -0.55 -2.07
N ALA A 95 -15.13 0.48 -2.21
CA ALA A 95 -15.11 1.35 -3.38
C ALA A 95 -13.80 2.15 -3.44
N LYS A 96 -13.34 2.68 -2.30
CA LYS A 96 -12.07 3.43 -2.20
C LYS A 96 -10.85 2.56 -2.50
N ILE A 97 -10.80 1.35 -1.95
CA ILE A 97 -9.75 0.36 -2.26
C ILE A 97 -9.68 0.12 -3.77
N LYS A 98 -10.82 -0.14 -4.42
CA LYS A 98 -10.87 -0.37 -5.86
C LYS A 98 -10.43 0.86 -6.66
N LYS A 99 -10.82 2.07 -6.24
CA LYS A 99 -10.35 3.33 -6.86
C LYS A 99 -8.83 3.50 -6.76
N VAL A 100 -8.24 3.28 -5.58
CA VAL A 100 -6.79 3.38 -5.35
C VAL A 100 -6.03 2.43 -6.28
N LEU A 101 -6.45 1.16 -6.34
CA LEU A 101 -5.83 0.15 -7.19
C LEU A 101 -6.02 0.45 -8.69
N ALA A 102 -7.24 0.82 -9.11
CA ALA A 102 -7.54 1.15 -10.50
C ALA A 102 -6.77 2.39 -11.00
N ALA A 103 -6.47 3.33 -10.09
CA ALA A 103 -5.61 4.49 -10.38
C ALA A 103 -4.12 4.14 -10.44
N GLY A 104 -3.72 2.87 -10.23
CA GLY A 104 -2.33 2.42 -10.31
C GLY A 104 -1.47 2.80 -9.10
N HIS A 105 -2.10 3.08 -7.96
CA HIS A 105 -1.42 3.21 -6.67
C HIS A 105 -1.34 1.84 -5.98
N SER A 106 -0.38 1.67 -5.07
CA SER A 106 -0.27 0.42 -4.31
C SER A 106 -1.01 0.51 -2.97
N LEU A 107 -1.70 -0.57 -2.59
CA LEU A 107 -2.36 -0.74 -1.30
C LEU A 107 -1.61 -1.77 -0.46
N ASN A 108 -1.34 -1.46 0.80
CA ASN A 108 -0.57 -2.29 1.72
C ASN A 108 -1.17 -2.25 3.13
N SER A 109 -0.72 -3.15 4.01
CA SER A 109 -1.29 -3.33 5.34
C SER A 109 -0.66 -2.42 6.38
N HIS A 110 -1.47 -1.84 7.27
CA HIS A 110 -1.04 -1.10 8.45
C HIS A 110 -1.61 -1.70 9.75
N SER A 111 -1.85 -3.02 9.75
CA SER A 111 -2.60 -3.74 10.79
C SER A 111 -4.10 -3.39 10.81
N TYR A 112 -4.89 -4.09 11.61
CA TYR A 112 -6.34 -3.88 11.66
C TYR A 112 -6.72 -2.70 12.56
N THR A 113 -6.30 -2.70 13.82
CA THR A 113 -6.67 -1.70 14.84
C THR A 113 -5.56 -0.70 15.18
N HIS A 114 -4.43 -0.74 14.47
CA HIS A 114 -3.26 0.11 14.71
C HIS A 114 -2.62 -0.03 16.14
N PRO A 115 -2.40 -1.25 16.69
CA PRO A 115 -1.75 -1.41 17.99
C PRO A 115 -0.22 -1.30 17.86
N ARG A 116 0.45 -0.93 18.96
CA ARG A 116 1.91 -1.09 19.06
C ARG A 116 2.26 -2.57 19.11
N PHE A 117 2.83 -3.11 18.03
CA PHE A 117 3.12 -4.53 17.88
C PHE A 117 3.99 -5.15 19.00
N PRO A 118 4.97 -4.43 19.59
CA PRO A 118 5.71 -4.92 20.75
C PRO A 118 4.88 -5.11 22.03
N GLN A 119 3.70 -4.50 22.11
CA GLN A 119 2.84 -4.51 23.31
C GLN A 119 1.73 -5.58 23.26
N ILE A 120 1.62 -6.31 22.15
CA ILE A 120 0.63 -7.36 21.95
C ILE A 120 1.32 -8.72 21.77
N SER A 121 0.58 -9.81 21.97
CA SER A 121 1.08 -11.18 21.77
C SER A 121 1.26 -11.52 20.28
N ALA A 122 2.04 -12.56 19.98
CA ALA A 122 2.18 -13.06 18.61
C ALA A 122 0.83 -13.48 17.99
N ALA A 123 -0.06 -14.08 18.78
CA ALA A 123 -1.40 -14.45 18.32
C ALA A 123 -2.25 -13.21 17.98
N GLN A 124 -2.14 -12.14 18.77
CA GLN A 124 -2.79 -10.87 18.46
C GLN A 124 -2.19 -10.22 17.20
N ARG A 125 -0.87 -10.24 17.00
CA ARG A 125 -0.24 -9.75 15.75
C ARG A 125 -0.73 -10.52 14.53
N ALA A 126 -0.80 -11.85 14.61
CA ALA A 126 -1.35 -12.66 13.51
C ALA A 126 -2.82 -12.32 13.21
N THR A 127 -3.60 -12.06 14.25
CA THR A 127 -5.01 -11.64 14.13
C THR A 127 -5.12 -10.26 13.46
N GLU A 128 -4.27 -9.31 13.86
CA GLU A 128 -4.20 -7.98 13.25
C GLU A 128 -3.90 -8.04 11.75
N LEU A 129 -2.93 -8.87 11.33
CA LEU A 129 -2.60 -9.03 9.91
C LEU A 129 -3.75 -9.69 9.14
N LYS A 130 -4.30 -10.80 9.67
CA LYS A 130 -5.37 -11.56 9.02
C LYS A 130 -6.68 -10.77 8.89
N ASN A 131 -6.99 -9.91 9.84
CA ASN A 131 -8.23 -9.13 9.79
C ASN A 131 -8.21 -8.08 8.67
N VAL A 132 -7.06 -7.45 8.38
CA VAL A 132 -6.93 -6.56 7.21
C VAL A 132 -7.13 -7.34 5.91
N GLU A 133 -6.50 -8.52 5.79
CA GLU A 133 -6.67 -9.40 4.64
C GLU A 133 -8.13 -9.82 4.45
N ASN A 134 -8.84 -10.13 5.54
CA ASN A 134 -10.25 -10.47 5.46
C ASN A 134 -11.10 -9.32 4.90
N VAL A 135 -10.84 -8.08 5.33
CA VAL A 135 -11.53 -6.90 4.78
C VAL A 135 -11.20 -6.75 3.30
N VAL A 136 -9.92 -6.73 2.95
CA VAL A 136 -9.48 -6.39 1.59
C VAL A 136 -9.80 -7.51 0.59
N TYR A 137 -9.45 -8.75 0.90
CA TYR A 137 -9.58 -9.88 -0.01
C TYR A 137 -10.99 -10.46 -0.01
N ASN A 138 -11.54 -10.77 1.17
CA ASN A 138 -12.81 -11.47 1.26
C ASN A 138 -14.02 -10.53 1.15
N GLN A 139 -14.03 -9.43 1.91
CA GLN A 139 -15.17 -8.51 1.91
C GLN A 139 -15.19 -7.61 0.67
N CYS A 140 -14.04 -7.08 0.27
CA CYS A 140 -13.95 -6.17 -0.88
C CYS A 140 -13.67 -6.86 -2.22
N GLY A 141 -13.33 -8.16 -2.22
CA GLY A 141 -13.10 -8.95 -3.42
C GLY A 141 -11.83 -8.57 -4.18
N VAL A 142 -10.79 -8.11 -3.48
CA VAL A 142 -9.46 -7.88 -4.06
C VAL A 142 -8.70 -9.20 -4.11
N ALA A 143 -7.88 -9.40 -5.15
CA ALA A 143 -7.09 -10.62 -5.28
C ALA A 143 -6.15 -10.81 -4.07
N ALA A 144 -6.09 -12.03 -3.53
CA ALA A 144 -5.17 -12.39 -2.46
C ALA A 144 -3.71 -12.10 -2.86
N GLY A 145 -2.90 -11.64 -1.90
CA GLY A 145 -1.50 -11.25 -2.14
C GLY A 145 -1.33 -9.87 -2.81
N THR A 146 -2.41 -9.10 -2.98
CA THR A 146 -2.32 -7.71 -3.46
C THR A 146 -1.53 -6.82 -2.49
N MET A 147 -1.74 -6.98 -1.18
CA MET A 147 -0.94 -6.30 -0.16
C MET A 147 0.34 -7.09 0.10
N LYS A 148 1.46 -6.62 -0.44
CA LYS A 148 2.77 -7.29 -0.33
C LYS A 148 3.60 -6.79 0.85
N GLN A 149 3.22 -5.64 1.39
CA GLN A 149 4.02 -4.92 2.36
C GLN A 149 3.20 -4.56 3.59
N PHE A 150 3.91 -4.46 4.70
CA PHE A 150 3.38 -4.08 6.00
C PHE A 150 4.24 -2.96 6.57
N ARG A 151 3.59 -1.87 6.98
CA ARG A 151 4.22 -0.86 7.82
C ARG A 151 3.76 -1.06 9.25
N PRO A 152 4.65 -1.20 10.25
CA PRO A 152 4.24 -1.31 11.64
C PRO A 152 3.64 0.01 12.13
N PRO A 153 2.48 -0.03 12.81
CA PRO A 153 1.96 1.13 13.55
C PRO A 153 3.06 1.79 14.38
N ASN A 154 3.13 3.12 14.33
CA ASN A 154 4.14 3.94 15.03
C ASN A 154 5.60 3.70 14.59
N GLY A 155 5.87 2.89 13.58
CA GLY A 155 7.24 2.46 13.25
C GLY A 155 7.82 1.45 14.25
N ASP A 156 7.01 0.94 15.18
CA ASP A 156 7.48 0.15 16.32
C ASP A 156 7.59 -1.33 15.99
N LEU A 157 8.82 -1.82 15.81
CA LEU A 157 9.08 -3.26 15.81
C LEU A 157 10.47 -3.61 16.36
N ASN A 158 10.67 -4.90 16.64
CA ASN A 158 12.00 -5.50 16.86
C ASN A 158 12.24 -6.64 15.85
N LYS A 159 13.46 -7.17 15.80
CA LYS A 159 13.86 -8.21 14.83
C LYS A 159 12.97 -9.47 14.88
N ALA A 160 12.58 -9.90 16.09
CA ALA A 160 11.72 -11.08 16.23
C ALA A 160 10.33 -10.82 15.63
N ILE A 161 9.73 -9.67 15.90
CA ILE A 161 8.44 -9.26 15.34
C ILE A 161 8.52 -9.09 13.82
N ALA A 162 9.64 -8.57 13.31
CA ALA A 162 9.86 -8.43 11.87
C ALA A 162 9.80 -9.79 11.15
N LEU A 163 10.44 -10.80 11.75
CA LEU A 163 10.42 -12.18 11.23
C LEU A 163 9.02 -12.78 11.28
N GLU A 164 8.22 -12.48 12.30
CA GLU A 164 6.81 -12.91 12.35
C GLU A 164 6.00 -12.30 11.20
N VAL A 165 6.17 -11.00 10.94
CA VAL A 165 5.53 -10.31 9.80
C VAL A 165 6.01 -10.89 8.46
N ASN A 166 7.31 -11.17 8.32
CA ASN A 166 7.85 -11.80 7.11
C ASN A 166 7.30 -13.21 6.89
N LYS A 167 7.14 -14.00 7.96
CA LYS A 167 6.51 -15.34 7.89
C LYS A 167 5.03 -15.27 7.51
N ALA A 168 4.36 -14.16 7.79
CA ALA A 168 3.00 -13.89 7.32
C ALA A 168 2.95 -13.42 5.85
N GLY A 169 4.08 -13.39 5.14
CA GLY A 169 4.15 -13.07 3.71
C GLY A 169 4.39 -11.59 3.40
N TYR A 170 4.59 -10.73 4.41
CA TYR A 170 4.78 -9.29 4.21
C TYR A 170 6.25 -8.88 4.25
N THR A 171 6.64 -7.98 3.36
CA THR A 171 7.87 -7.18 3.54
C THR A 171 7.62 -6.03 4.50
N VAL A 172 8.53 -5.80 5.46
CA VAL A 172 8.41 -4.69 6.41
C VAL A 172 8.94 -3.40 5.77
N ILE A 173 8.09 -2.39 5.64
CA ILE A 173 8.49 -1.08 5.13
C ILE A 173 8.42 -0.03 6.23
N SER A 174 9.43 0.84 6.28
CA SER A 174 9.43 2.06 7.10
C SER A 174 9.42 3.30 6.20
N TRP A 175 10.13 4.35 6.57
CA TRP A 175 10.30 5.56 5.78
C TRP A 175 11.75 6.04 5.87
N THR A 176 12.20 6.76 4.84
CA THR A 176 13.46 7.48 4.90
C THR A 176 13.34 8.65 5.89
N TYR A 177 12.25 9.42 5.81
CA TYR A 177 12.00 10.50 6.75
C TYR A 177 10.50 10.76 6.95
N ASP A 178 10.18 11.36 8.09
CA ASP A 178 8.83 11.74 8.51
C ASP A 178 8.79 13.27 8.66
N PRO A 179 7.98 14.00 7.86
CA PRO A 179 7.80 15.44 7.99
C PRO A 179 6.79 15.82 9.09
N MET A 180 6.31 14.84 9.86
CA MET A 180 5.49 14.96 11.07
C MET A 180 4.16 15.68 10.83
N ASP A 181 3.43 15.28 9.79
CA ASP A 181 2.07 15.76 9.51
C ASP A 181 1.04 15.27 10.53
N TRP A 182 1.39 14.26 11.34
CA TRP A 182 0.55 13.78 12.44
C TRP A 182 0.57 14.68 13.68
N ASP A 183 1.59 15.54 13.83
CA ASP A 183 1.70 16.44 14.98
C ASP A 183 0.70 17.59 14.86
N SER A 184 -0.43 17.48 15.57
CA SER A 184 -1.51 18.48 15.53
C SER A 184 -1.09 19.89 15.93
N SER A 185 0.05 20.05 16.61
CA SER A 185 0.58 21.38 16.92
C SER A 185 1.18 22.08 15.68
N ASN A 186 1.56 21.32 14.65
CA ASN A 186 2.34 21.79 13.50
C ASN A 186 2.01 21.05 12.18
N ASN A 187 0.79 20.55 12.00
CA ASN A 187 0.40 19.74 10.83
C ASN A 187 -0.07 20.55 9.61
N GLN A 188 -0.02 21.87 9.66
CA GLN A 188 -0.37 22.72 8.52
C GLN A 188 0.67 22.58 7.39
N LEU A 189 0.23 22.75 6.15
CA LEU A 189 1.11 22.74 4.97
C LEU A 189 2.34 23.65 5.13
N SER A 190 2.15 24.85 5.72
CA SER A 190 3.22 25.84 5.95
C SER A 190 4.31 25.36 6.91
N SER A 191 4.03 24.36 7.76
CA SER A 191 5.00 23.74 8.67
C SER A 191 5.53 22.42 8.12
N VAL A 192 4.67 21.58 7.55
CA VAL A 192 5.04 20.25 7.02
C VAL A 192 5.94 20.37 5.80
N TRP A 193 5.66 21.30 4.88
CA TRP A 193 6.43 21.43 3.63
C TRP A 193 7.89 21.85 3.86
N PRO A 194 8.20 22.93 4.60
CA PRO A 194 9.59 23.29 4.89
C PRO A 194 10.34 22.20 5.66
N ARG A 195 9.68 21.50 6.59
CA ARG A 195 10.29 20.34 7.29
C ARG A 195 10.67 19.24 6.32
N SER A 196 9.81 18.90 5.37
CA SER A 196 10.10 17.90 4.33
C SER A 196 11.32 18.30 3.49
N GLN A 197 11.42 19.57 3.07
CA GLN A 197 12.59 20.07 2.33
C GLN A 197 13.88 20.00 3.16
N GLN A 198 13.81 20.37 4.45
CA GLN A 198 14.95 20.32 5.37
C GLN A 198 15.41 18.88 5.64
N LEU A 199 14.49 17.93 5.75
CA LEU A 199 14.83 16.52 5.94
C LEU A 199 15.46 15.93 4.68
N PHE A 200 14.90 16.25 3.51
CA PHE A 200 15.46 15.82 2.24
C PHE A 200 16.87 16.37 1.99
N SER A 201 17.16 17.62 2.37
CA SER A 201 18.50 18.22 2.16
C SER A 201 19.61 17.56 2.98
N LYS A 202 19.26 16.78 4.00
CA LYS A 202 20.21 15.97 4.80
C LYS A 202 20.56 14.64 4.13
N LEU A 203 19.81 14.23 3.09
CA LEU A 203 20.08 12.98 2.37
C LEU A 203 21.29 13.17 1.44
N PRO A 204 22.09 12.11 1.20
CA PRO A 204 23.13 12.14 0.18
C PRO A 204 22.57 12.54 -1.19
N ALA A 205 23.35 13.27 -2.00
CA ALA A 205 22.91 13.72 -3.31
C ALA A 205 22.49 12.54 -4.21
N GLY A 206 21.30 12.65 -4.82
CA GLY A 206 20.73 11.61 -5.68
C GLY A 206 20.13 10.42 -4.94
N SER A 207 19.93 10.52 -3.62
CA SER A 207 19.20 9.50 -2.85
C SER A 207 17.74 9.46 -3.23
N SER A 208 17.16 8.27 -3.30
CA SER A 208 15.72 8.12 -3.25
C SER A 208 15.19 8.39 -1.84
N ALA A 209 13.88 8.57 -1.70
CA ALA A 209 13.22 8.71 -0.40
C ALA A 209 11.85 8.03 -0.38
N VAL A 210 11.58 7.28 0.69
CA VAL A 210 10.25 6.88 1.12
C VAL A 210 9.78 7.90 2.16
N ILE A 211 8.68 8.60 1.90
CA ILE A 211 8.22 9.71 2.75
C ILE A 211 6.89 9.34 3.40
N LEU A 212 6.84 9.42 4.74
CA LEU A 212 5.64 9.14 5.53
C LEU A 212 4.68 10.34 5.51
N HIS A 213 3.40 10.04 5.34
CA HIS A 213 2.26 10.94 5.51
C HIS A 213 1.08 10.17 6.09
N HIS A 214 0.05 10.89 6.53
CA HIS A 214 -1.17 10.31 7.07
C HIS A 214 -2.40 10.85 6.33
N THR A 215 -3.34 9.97 5.99
CA THR A 215 -4.51 10.38 5.18
C THR A 215 -5.38 11.41 5.90
N TRP A 216 -5.60 11.25 7.21
CA TRP A 216 -6.40 12.19 8.01
C TRP A 216 -5.80 13.61 8.04
N ALA A 217 -4.48 13.74 7.94
CA ALA A 217 -3.80 15.02 7.88
C ALA A 217 -3.96 15.69 6.51
N TYR A 218 -4.30 14.93 5.46
CA TYR A 218 -4.52 15.45 4.11
C TYR A 218 -5.97 15.91 3.90
N THR A 219 -6.32 17.00 4.59
CA THR A 219 -7.62 17.68 4.46
C THR A 219 -7.39 19.17 4.24
N ALA A 220 -8.45 19.92 3.95
CA ALA A 220 -8.37 21.36 3.69
C ALA A 220 -7.74 22.16 4.86
N SER A 221 -7.90 21.71 6.10
CA SER A 221 -7.29 22.32 7.29
C SER A 221 -5.90 21.78 7.63
N GLY A 222 -5.39 20.79 6.90
CA GLY A 222 -4.11 20.14 7.15
C GLY A 222 -3.10 20.39 6.04
N THR A 223 -2.74 19.32 5.32
CA THR A 223 -1.65 19.30 4.34
C THR A 223 -2.10 19.34 2.87
N LYS A 224 -3.37 19.68 2.58
CA LYS A 224 -3.85 19.80 1.19
C LYS A 224 -2.95 20.74 0.38
N GLY A 225 -2.51 20.30 -0.80
CA GLY A 225 -1.52 20.99 -1.64
C GLY A 225 -0.08 20.46 -1.50
N LEU A 226 0.20 19.61 -0.51
CA LEU A 226 1.54 19.04 -0.30
C LEU A 226 2.01 18.20 -1.50
N ILE A 227 1.09 17.48 -2.18
CA ILE A 227 1.41 16.71 -3.39
C ILE A 227 1.92 17.62 -4.52
N ALA A 228 1.28 18.77 -4.73
CA ALA A 228 1.72 19.74 -5.74
C ALA A 228 3.10 20.33 -5.37
N ASN A 229 3.34 20.63 -4.09
CA ASN A 229 4.65 21.08 -3.62
C ASN A 229 5.75 20.05 -3.91
N TYR A 230 5.49 18.77 -3.63
CA TYR A 230 6.41 17.69 -3.97
C TYR A 230 6.69 17.65 -5.47
N LYS A 231 5.64 17.67 -6.30
CA LYS A 231 5.79 17.65 -7.76
C LYS A 231 6.70 18.78 -8.23
N ASN A 232 6.40 20.01 -7.82
CA ASN A 232 7.10 21.22 -8.25
C ASN A 232 8.55 21.25 -7.79
N PHE A 233 8.85 20.68 -6.63
CA PHE A 233 10.21 20.63 -6.10
C PHE A 233 11.05 19.53 -6.75
N PHE A 234 10.51 18.32 -6.86
CA PHE A 234 11.28 17.13 -7.23
C PHE A 234 11.36 16.90 -8.74
N ALA A 235 10.30 17.22 -9.51
CA ALA A 235 10.28 16.95 -10.94
C ALA A 235 11.38 17.72 -11.72
N PRO A 236 11.62 19.02 -11.48
CA PRO A 236 12.71 19.75 -12.16
C PRO A 236 14.10 19.20 -11.82
N LEU A 237 14.25 18.55 -10.67
CA LEU A 237 15.50 17.89 -10.26
C LEU A 237 15.67 16.50 -10.91
N GLY A 238 14.71 16.07 -11.73
CA GLY A 238 14.71 14.78 -12.44
C GLY A 238 14.25 13.61 -11.58
N TYR A 239 13.48 13.85 -10.51
CA TYR A 239 12.92 12.77 -9.70
C TYR A 239 11.62 12.22 -10.28
N GLN A 240 11.45 10.91 -10.13
CA GLN A 240 10.23 10.19 -10.48
C GLN A 240 9.43 9.83 -9.22
N PHE A 241 8.10 9.82 -9.34
CA PHE A 241 7.20 9.41 -8.25
C PHE A 241 6.74 7.98 -8.47
N VAL A 242 7.06 7.10 -7.53
CA VAL A 242 6.90 5.65 -7.65
C VAL A 242 6.08 5.08 -6.50
N THR A 243 5.54 3.89 -6.70
CA THR A 243 4.95 3.09 -5.62
C THR A 243 6.04 2.43 -4.78
N VAL A 244 5.68 1.99 -3.58
CA VAL A 244 6.57 1.22 -2.71
C VAL A 244 6.90 -0.15 -3.28
N ASP A 245 6.04 -0.73 -4.13
CA ASP A 245 6.35 -1.98 -4.82
C ASP A 245 7.51 -1.80 -5.81
N GLN A 246 7.43 -0.75 -6.65
CA GLN A 246 8.52 -0.38 -7.55
C GLN A 246 9.81 -0.05 -6.78
N CYS A 247 9.68 0.73 -5.69
CA CYS A 247 10.78 1.09 -4.81
C CYS A 247 11.53 -0.15 -4.29
N PHE A 248 10.78 -1.12 -3.77
CA PHE A 248 11.34 -2.35 -3.21
C PHE A 248 11.99 -3.24 -4.26
N ASP A 249 11.31 -3.48 -5.39
CA ASP A 249 11.87 -4.29 -6.49
C ASP A 249 13.21 -3.72 -6.97
N ALA A 250 13.28 -2.40 -7.10
CA ALA A 250 14.48 -1.74 -7.59
C ALA A 250 15.61 -1.75 -6.55
N CYS A 251 15.34 -1.61 -5.26
CA CYS A 251 16.40 -1.67 -4.23
C CYS A 251 16.93 -3.10 -4.04
N ARG A 252 16.05 -4.11 -4.19
CA ARG A 252 16.46 -5.52 -4.16
C ARG A 252 17.36 -5.87 -5.34
N ALA A 253 17.05 -5.36 -6.53
CA ALA A 253 17.91 -5.52 -7.70
C ALA A 253 19.32 -4.93 -7.48
N ASP A 254 19.42 -3.83 -6.73
CA ASP A 254 20.70 -3.22 -6.37
C ASP A 254 21.44 -3.96 -5.24
N GLY A 255 20.78 -4.88 -4.53
CA GLY A 255 21.31 -5.53 -3.33
C GLY A 255 21.41 -4.60 -2.11
N ASN A 256 20.80 -3.41 -2.14
CA ASN A 256 20.80 -2.48 -1.01
C ASN A 256 19.47 -1.72 -0.88
N CYS A 257 18.73 -2.07 0.16
CA CYS A 257 17.42 -1.51 0.50
C CYS A 257 17.44 -0.61 1.75
N LYS A 258 18.64 -0.24 2.23
CA LYS A 258 18.81 0.49 3.49
C LYS A 258 19.58 1.79 3.28
N LEU A 259 19.01 2.88 3.78
CA LEU A 259 19.73 4.12 4.04
C LEU A 259 20.00 4.25 5.54
N SER A 260 21.26 4.13 5.95
CA SER A 260 21.68 4.18 7.35
C SER A 260 21.50 5.57 7.97
N GLY A 261 21.07 5.62 9.23
CA GLY A 261 20.86 6.88 9.97
C GLY A 261 19.51 7.56 9.75
N PHE A 262 18.58 6.88 9.07
CA PHE A 262 17.27 7.40 8.66
C PHE A 262 16.16 6.37 8.94
N GLY A 263 14.95 6.85 9.25
CA GLY A 263 13.76 6.04 9.56
C GLY A 263 13.80 5.24 10.86
N PRO A 264 12.65 4.93 11.48
CA PRO A 264 12.58 3.86 12.48
C PRO A 264 12.88 2.54 11.78
N GLY A 265 13.44 1.55 12.47
CA GLY A 265 13.98 0.38 11.79
C GLY A 265 13.79 -0.94 12.53
N VAL A 266 13.80 -2.02 11.76
CA VAL A 266 14.80 -3.10 11.88
C VAL A 266 15.26 -3.47 10.48
N TYR A 267 16.57 -3.39 10.21
CA TYR A 267 17.19 -3.78 8.93
C TYR A 267 18.45 -4.59 9.21
N ASP A 268 18.51 -5.81 8.69
CA ASP A 268 19.65 -6.23 7.86
C ASP A 268 19.13 -7.26 6.85
N ASN A 269 19.38 -6.94 5.57
CA ASN A 269 18.76 -7.45 4.33
C ASN A 269 19.08 -8.93 4.07
#